data_AF-A0A7X3ZDN6-F1
#
_entry.id   AF-A0A7X3ZDN6-F1
#
_cell.length_a   1.000
_cell.length_b   1.000
_cell.length_c   1.000
_cell.angle_alpha   90.00
_cell.angle_beta   90.00
_cell.angle_gamma   90.00
#
_symmetry.space_group_name_H-M   'P 1'
#
loop_
_entity.id
_entity.type
_entity.pdbx_description
1 polymer ?
#
loop_
_entity_poly.entity_id
_entity_poly.type
_entity_poly.pdbx_seq_one_letter_code
_entity_poly.pdbx_strand_id
1 'polypeptide(L)'
;YPGGYGLGLTGIWAEQNSRAALFDALQKRRTTAVTGDRIEVSFRAGEAWMGEVVSGPAERRLDYRVEGWDALKSVEVVRDNFPVHIEVPDYSAPRTGQPQPYRLRFEWGWGPMKGYQVYDWQGRLQVEGGRLLQVVPCFSSDPFDEVRRKRVLEWDERRCAWQSHTSRGSVFTTRNGSTAPRANDALCVEVEGTEETRVELEFDCRTSKSLLATATDWSLTGKLGGSRASFSIGELLQGRQGWRVDGLPTWIVAHRALPAELYALQGHFIDRSEMPAYYYLRVTQENGQLAWSSPIWFEE
;
A
#
# COMPACT_ATOMS: atom_id res chain seq x y z
N TYR A 1 -12.04 -11.03 7.72
CA TYR A 1 -12.05 -9.93 6.75
C TYR A 1 -11.38 -10.43 5.46
N PRO A 2 -12.13 -10.92 4.45
CA PRO A 2 -11.54 -11.12 3.13
C PRO A 2 -11.02 -9.78 2.61
N GLY A 3 -9.81 -9.76 2.02
CA GLY A 3 -9.18 -8.53 1.52
C GLY A 3 -8.63 -7.58 2.59
N GLY A 4 -8.33 -8.08 3.79
CA GLY A 4 -7.68 -7.28 4.84
C GLY A 4 -6.28 -6.77 4.42
N TYR A 5 -5.87 -5.62 4.95
CA TYR A 5 -4.55 -5.06 4.69
C TYR A 5 -3.42 -6.03 5.11
N GLY A 6 -2.38 -6.13 4.29
CA GLY A 6 -1.22 -6.99 4.55
C GLY A 6 -1.48 -8.48 4.28
N LEU A 7 -2.61 -8.83 3.66
CA LEU A 7 -2.90 -10.17 3.15
C LEU A 7 -2.80 -10.19 1.64
N GLY A 8 -2.49 -11.36 1.08
CA GLY A 8 -2.41 -11.51 -0.37
C GLY A 8 -3.72 -11.15 -1.07
N LEU A 9 -3.60 -10.45 -2.21
CA LEU A 9 -4.73 -10.03 -3.05
C LEU A 9 -4.50 -10.47 -4.49
N THR A 10 -5.58 -10.45 -5.27
CA THR A 10 -5.54 -10.59 -6.72
C THR A 10 -6.03 -9.29 -7.36
N GLY A 11 -5.20 -8.66 -8.17
CA GLY A 11 -5.59 -7.59 -9.10
C GLY A 11 -6.19 -8.18 -10.38
N ILE A 12 -7.18 -7.50 -10.94
CA ILE A 12 -7.87 -7.91 -12.17
C ILE A 12 -7.92 -6.72 -13.12
N TRP A 13 -7.42 -6.89 -14.34
CA TRP A 13 -7.57 -5.89 -15.40
C TRP A 13 -8.84 -6.16 -16.19
N ALA A 14 -9.90 -5.45 -15.80
CA ALA A 14 -11.18 -5.43 -16.48
C ALA A 14 -11.44 -4.06 -17.09
N GLU A 15 -12.15 -4.03 -18.23
CA GLU A 15 -12.53 -2.78 -18.90
C GLU A 15 -13.48 -1.93 -18.05
N GLN A 16 -14.25 -2.57 -17.16
CA GLN A 16 -15.24 -1.93 -16.31
C GLN A 16 -15.31 -2.62 -14.94
N ASN A 17 -15.68 -1.88 -13.91
CA ASN A 17 -15.98 -2.43 -12.59
C ASN A 17 -17.40 -3.00 -12.52
N SER A 18 -17.68 -3.98 -13.36
CA SER A 18 -18.95 -4.73 -13.39
C SER A 18 -18.68 -6.21 -13.17
N ARG A 19 -19.64 -6.93 -12.58
CA ARG A 19 -19.51 -8.38 -12.39
C ARG A 19 -19.15 -9.10 -13.69
N ALA A 20 -19.80 -8.75 -14.80
CA ALA A 20 -19.57 -9.39 -16.09
C ALA A 20 -18.12 -9.15 -16.59
N ALA A 21 -17.66 -7.91 -16.58
CA ALA A 21 -16.32 -7.56 -17.03
C ALA A 21 -15.22 -8.17 -16.13
N LEU A 22 -15.45 -8.23 -14.82
CA LEU A 22 -14.53 -8.89 -13.89
C LEU A 22 -14.42 -10.39 -14.15
N PHE A 23 -15.54 -11.07 -14.41
CA PHE A 23 -15.54 -12.50 -14.74
C PHE A 23 -14.87 -12.79 -16.10
N ASP A 24 -15.11 -11.95 -17.10
CA ASP A 24 -14.44 -12.06 -18.41
C ASP A 24 -12.91 -11.90 -18.28
N ALA A 25 -12.46 -10.87 -17.55
CA ALA A 25 -11.04 -10.65 -17.29
C ALA A 25 -10.38 -11.82 -16.53
N LEU A 26 -11.08 -12.41 -15.56
CA LEU A 26 -10.63 -13.61 -14.85
C LEU A 26 -10.52 -14.81 -15.80
N GLN A 27 -11.50 -15.04 -16.67
CA GLN A 27 -11.46 -16.12 -17.66
C GLN A 27 -10.31 -15.94 -18.66
N LYS A 28 -10.00 -14.70 -19.02
CA LYS A 28 -8.84 -14.32 -19.84
C LYS A 28 -7.52 -14.30 -19.06
N ARG A 29 -7.53 -14.64 -17.77
CA ARG A 29 -6.35 -14.64 -16.88
C ARG A 29 -5.64 -13.30 -16.82
N ARG A 30 -6.36 -12.17 -16.93
CA ARG A 30 -5.79 -10.83 -16.82
C ARG A 30 -5.60 -10.46 -15.34
N THR A 31 -4.79 -11.25 -14.63
CA THR A 31 -4.65 -11.17 -13.17
C THR A 31 -3.23 -10.91 -12.69
N THR A 32 -3.12 -10.24 -11.56
CA THR A 32 -1.86 -10.03 -10.82
C THR A 32 -2.03 -10.58 -9.42
N ALA A 33 -1.07 -11.37 -8.93
CA ALA A 33 -1.03 -11.79 -7.53
C ALA A 33 -0.13 -10.83 -6.75
N VAL A 34 -0.55 -10.39 -5.57
CA VAL A 34 0.25 -9.57 -4.65
C VAL A 34 0.25 -10.16 -3.25
N THR A 35 1.30 -9.93 -2.47
CA THR A 35 1.44 -10.52 -1.12
C THR A 35 0.79 -9.71 0.00
N GLY A 36 0.48 -8.43 -0.23
CA GLY A 36 -0.05 -7.57 0.84
C GLY A 36 -0.38 -6.16 0.39
N ASP A 37 0.56 -5.49 -0.26
CA ASP A 37 0.33 -4.16 -0.81
C ASP A 37 -0.43 -4.23 -2.14
N ARG A 38 -1.16 -3.17 -2.46
CA ARG A 38 -1.74 -3.01 -3.80
C ARG A 38 -0.59 -2.61 -4.72
N ILE A 39 -0.30 -3.45 -5.71
CA ILE A 39 0.72 -3.19 -6.71
C ILE A 39 0.04 -3.34 -8.07
N GLU A 40 -0.04 -2.24 -8.80
CA GLU A 40 -0.62 -2.21 -10.14
C GLU A 40 0.45 -2.65 -11.13
N VAL A 41 0.10 -3.61 -11.99
CA VAL A 41 1.03 -4.23 -12.93
C VAL A 41 0.33 -4.40 -14.27
N SER A 42 0.78 -3.67 -15.28
CA SER A 42 0.38 -3.86 -16.67
C SER A 42 1.53 -4.52 -17.43
N PHE A 43 1.22 -5.57 -18.19
CA PHE A 43 2.19 -6.29 -19.00
C PHE A 43 1.56 -6.69 -20.33
N ARG A 44 2.21 -6.32 -21.43
CA ARG A 44 1.71 -6.51 -22.79
C ARG A 44 2.79 -6.98 -23.75
N ALA A 45 2.36 -7.68 -24.80
CA ALA A 45 3.18 -8.04 -25.95
C ALA A 45 2.47 -7.58 -27.23
N GLY A 46 2.86 -6.40 -27.75
CA GLY A 46 2.05 -5.72 -28.76
C GLY A 46 0.62 -5.52 -28.26
N GLU A 47 -0.37 -6.08 -28.97
CA GLU A 47 -1.77 -6.00 -28.54
C GLU A 47 -2.14 -7.00 -27.45
N ALA A 48 -1.39 -8.08 -27.29
CA ALA A 48 -1.70 -9.13 -26.33
C ALA A 48 -1.52 -8.67 -24.89
N TRP A 49 -2.47 -9.03 -24.04
CA TRP A 49 -2.42 -8.77 -22.60
C TRP A 49 -1.83 -9.95 -21.84
N MET A 50 -1.25 -9.69 -20.66
CA MET A 50 -0.98 -10.74 -19.68
C MET A 50 -2.18 -11.70 -19.52
N GLY A 51 -1.90 -13.00 -19.53
CA GLY A 51 -2.90 -14.05 -19.54
C GLY A 51 -3.17 -14.65 -20.93
N GLU A 52 -2.74 -14.00 -22.01
CA GLU A 52 -3.02 -14.41 -23.40
C GLU A 52 -1.88 -15.22 -24.03
N VAL A 53 -2.22 -15.91 -25.12
CA VAL A 53 -1.31 -16.72 -25.95
C VAL A 53 -1.13 -16.00 -27.28
N VAL A 54 0.12 -15.82 -27.71
CA VAL A 54 0.52 -15.22 -28.98
C VAL A 54 1.04 -16.33 -29.89
N SER A 55 0.47 -16.47 -31.09
CA SER A 55 0.87 -17.47 -32.08
C SER A 55 1.66 -16.85 -33.23
N GLY A 56 2.62 -17.61 -33.76
CA GLY A 56 3.41 -17.24 -34.93
C GLY A 56 4.66 -16.38 -34.63
N PRO A 57 5.43 -16.03 -35.68
CA PRO A 57 6.66 -15.25 -35.55
C PRO A 57 6.32 -13.79 -35.23
N ALA A 58 6.08 -13.51 -33.96
CA ALA A 58 5.89 -12.16 -33.43
C ALA A 58 7.21 -11.63 -32.89
N GLU A 59 7.55 -10.38 -33.22
CA GLU A 59 8.57 -9.64 -32.48
C GLU A 59 8.12 -9.56 -31.01
N ARG A 60 8.92 -10.10 -30.10
CA ARG A 60 8.58 -10.18 -28.67
C ARG A 60 8.99 -8.91 -27.97
N ARG A 61 8.35 -7.80 -28.36
CA ARG A 61 8.41 -6.55 -27.61
C ARG A 61 7.43 -6.63 -26.44
N LEU A 62 7.98 -6.71 -25.24
CA LEU A 62 7.24 -6.77 -23.98
C LEU A 62 7.27 -5.39 -23.34
N ASP A 63 6.11 -4.75 -23.21
CA ASP A 63 5.95 -3.44 -22.58
C ASP A 63 5.31 -3.61 -21.20
N TYR A 64 5.80 -2.87 -20.21
CA TYR A 64 5.30 -2.93 -18.85
C TYR A 64 5.20 -1.58 -18.16
N ARG A 65 4.26 -1.51 -17.21
CA ARG A 65 4.10 -0.41 -16.24
C ARG A 65 3.77 -1.00 -14.89
N VAL A 66 4.43 -0.50 -13.85
CA VAL A 66 4.27 -0.95 -12.47
C VAL A 66 4.12 0.27 -11.57
N GLU A 67 3.14 0.24 -10.65
CA GLU A 67 2.97 1.25 -9.61
C GLU A 67 2.67 0.60 -8.25
N GLY A 68 3.51 0.86 -7.25
CA GLY A 68 3.40 0.25 -5.91
C GLY A 68 3.27 1.29 -4.80
N TRP A 69 2.67 0.95 -3.65
CA TRP A 69 2.48 1.91 -2.53
C TRP A 69 3.71 2.12 -1.63
N ASP A 70 4.86 1.64 -2.08
CA ASP A 70 6.18 1.74 -1.47
C ASP A 70 7.24 1.76 -2.59
N ALA A 71 8.47 2.14 -2.29
CA ALA A 71 9.55 2.16 -3.28
C ALA A 71 9.72 0.79 -3.94
N LEU A 72 9.78 0.77 -5.27
CA LEU A 72 10.10 -0.41 -6.04
C LEU A 72 11.57 -0.75 -5.82
N LYS A 73 11.85 -2.01 -5.51
CA LYS A 73 13.20 -2.55 -5.43
C LYS A 73 13.65 -3.08 -6.78
N SER A 74 12.79 -3.85 -7.46
CA SER A 74 13.03 -4.36 -8.81
C SER A 74 11.73 -4.66 -9.54
N VAL A 75 11.77 -4.51 -10.86
CA VAL A 75 10.80 -5.04 -11.82
C VAL A 75 11.56 -5.97 -12.76
N GLU A 76 11.20 -7.25 -12.75
CA GLU A 76 11.91 -8.29 -13.49
C GLU A 76 10.99 -8.87 -14.57
N VAL A 77 11.47 -8.89 -15.81
CA VAL A 77 10.89 -9.73 -16.86
C VAL A 77 11.50 -11.10 -16.72
N VAL A 78 10.66 -12.10 -16.46
CA VAL A 78 11.07 -13.48 -16.25
C VAL A 78 10.62 -14.30 -17.44
N ARG A 79 11.57 -14.97 -18.11
CA ARG A 79 11.33 -15.93 -19.19
C ARG A 79 11.57 -17.34 -18.66
N ASP A 80 10.57 -18.22 -18.78
CA ASP A 80 10.72 -19.65 -18.41
C ASP A 80 11.32 -19.87 -17.01
N ASN A 81 10.91 -19.03 -16.03
CA ASN A 81 11.40 -18.95 -14.65
C ASN A 81 12.81 -18.36 -14.43
N PHE A 82 13.47 -17.85 -15.47
CA PHE A 82 14.75 -17.16 -15.39
C PHE A 82 14.59 -15.66 -15.66
N PRO A 83 15.07 -14.76 -14.77
CA PRO A 83 15.08 -13.33 -15.06
C PRO A 83 15.95 -13.03 -16.29
N VAL A 84 15.37 -12.36 -17.28
CA VAL A 84 16.07 -11.97 -18.53
C VAL A 84 16.24 -10.46 -18.66
N HIS A 85 15.47 -9.68 -17.90
CA HIS A 85 15.60 -8.24 -17.77
C HIS A 85 15.24 -7.81 -16.36
N ILE A 86 15.99 -6.86 -15.81
CA ILE A 86 15.77 -6.32 -14.47
C ILE A 86 15.88 -4.81 -14.58
N GLU A 87 14.85 -4.11 -14.15
CA GLU A 87 14.84 -2.66 -14.00
C GLU A 87 14.68 -2.30 -12.53
N VAL A 88 15.38 -1.24 -12.12
CA VAL A 88 15.34 -0.67 -10.78
C VAL A 88 15.05 0.82 -10.90
N PRO A 89 14.35 1.43 -9.93
CA PRO A 89 14.16 2.88 -9.93
C PRO A 89 15.45 3.68 -9.97
N ASP A 90 15.38 4.86 -10.58
CA ASP A 90 16.45 5.86 -10.47
C ASP A 90 16.34 6.58 -9.11
N TYR A 91 17.06 6.06 -8.12
CA TYR A 91 17.19 6.67 -6.80
C TYR A 91 17.86 8.05 -6.81
N SER A 92 18.51 8.42 -7.91
CA SER A 92 19.23 9.67 -8.09
C SER A 92 18.50 10.68 -8.97
N ALA A 93 17.27 10.36 -9.41
CA ALA A 93 16.49 11.22 -10.29
C ALA A 93 16.42 12.67 -9.74
N PRO A 94 16.79 13.66 -10.55
CA PRO A 94 16.83 15.04 -10.10
C PRO A 94 15.41 15.54 -9.87
N ARG A 95 15.21 16.25 -8.75
CA ARG A 95 13.93 16.88 -8.45
C ARG A 95 13.77 18.13 -9.29
N THR A 96 12.67 18.23 -10.02
CA THR A 96 12.40 19.34 -10.94
C THR A 96 11.84 20.58 -10.25
N GLY A 97 11.44 20.45 -8.97
CA GLY A 97 10.73 21.50 -8.22
C GLY A 97 9.32 21.79 -8.73
N GLN A 98 8.89 21.10 -9.79
CA GLN A 98 7.53 21.21 -10.32
C GLN A 98 6.56 20.37 -9.48
N PRO A 99 5.26 20.73 -9.45
CA PRO A 99 4.25 19.90 -8.81
C PRO A 99 4.24 18.48 -9.38
N GLN A 100 4.28 17.48 -8.51
CA GLN A 100 4.26 16.06 -8.86
C GLN A 100 3.58 15.23 -7.77
N PRO A 101 3.14 13.99 -8.08
CA PRO A 101 2.53 13.12 -7.09
C PRO A 101 3.57 12.48 -6.16
N TYR A 102 3.35 12.63 -4.86
CA TYR A 102 4.10 11.96 -3.80
C TYR A 102 3.20 10.97 -3.05
N ARG A 103 3.73 9.79 -2.75
CA ARG A 103 3.07 8.85 -1.83
C ARG A 103 3.59 9.05 -0.42
N LEU A 104 2.66 9.26 0.51
CA LEU A 104 2.90 9.48 1.93
C LEU A 104 2.24 8.37 2.74
N ARG A 105 2.86 7.96 3.83
CA ARG A 105 2.31 6.97 4.76
C ARG A 105 2.36 7.50 6.18
N PHE A 106 1.20 7.48 6.84
CA PHE A 106 1.05 7.84 8.25
C PHE A 106 0.61 6.60 9.04
N GLU A 107 1.37 6.23 10.05
CA GLU A 107 1.17 4.99 10.81
C GLU A 107 1.07 5.27 12.31
N TRP A 108 0.13 4.64 13.01
CA TRP A 108 -0.12 4.86 14.43
C TRP A 108 -0.37 3.54 15.17
N GLY A 109 -0.48 3.61 16.51
CA GLY A 109 -0.58 2.42 17.37
C GLY A 109 0.77 1.84 17.82
N TRP A 110 1.86 2.57 17.62
CA TRP A 110 3.15 2.27 18.24
C TRP A 110 3.05 2.59 19.73
N GLY A 111 3.30 1.65 20.63
CA GLY A 111 3.02 1.83 22.05
C GLY A 111 3.44 0.61 22.87
N PRO A 112 3.16 0.57 24.19
CA PRO A 112 3.63 -0.48 25.07
C PRO A 112 3.37 -1.88 24.50
N MET A 113 4.42 -2.70 24.47
CA MET A 113 4.39 -4.06 23.94
C MET A 113 3.60 -5.04 24.82
N LYS A 114 3.22 -4.60 26.02
CA LYS A 114 2.47 -5.38 27.01
C LYS A 114 1.14 -4.71 27.26
N GLY A 115 0.05 -5.45 27.06
CA GLY A 115 -1.29 -5.04 27.48
C GLY A 115 -2.36 -5.38 26.46
N TYR A 116 -3.58 -5.50 26.96
CA TYR A 116 -4.77 -5.77 26.14
C TYR A 116 -5.56 -4.48 25.85
N GLN A 117 -5.03 -3.29 26.09
CA GLN A 117 -5.79 -2.05 25.84
C GLN A 117 -6.18 -1.94 24.37
N VAL A 118 -7.34 -1.31 24.15
CA VAL A 118 -7.74 -0.86 22.83
C VAL A 118 -7.56 0.66 22.79
N TYR A 119 -6.92 1.14 21.75
CA TYR A 119 -6.78 2.55 21.44
C TYR A 119 -7.72 2.85 20.29
N ASP A 120 -8.80 3.57 20.55
CA ASP A 120 -9.78 4.00 19.56
C ASP A 120 -9.30 5.35 19.01
N TRP A 121 -9.13 5.42 17.68
CA TRP A 121 -8.53 6.56 16.98
C TRP A 121 -9.57 7.26 16.10
N GLN A 122 -9.57 8.59 16.14
CA GLN A 122 -10.17 9.44 15.12
C GLN A 122 -9.05 10.31 14.55
N GLY A 123 -8.93 10.34 13.23
CA GLY A 123 -7.88 11.10 12.57
C GLY A 123 -8.43 12.02 11.49
N ARG A 124 -7.76 13.14 11.31
CA ARG A 124 -7.99 14.09 10.21
C ARG A 124 -6.66 14.43 9.55
N LEU A 125 -6.70 14.56 8.23
CA LEU A 125 -5.61 15.00 7.39
C LEU A 125 -6.09 16.18 6.56
N GLN A 126 -5.25 17.21 6.44
CA GLN A 126 -5.48 18.35 5.56
C GLN A 126 -4.23 18.64 4.71
N VAL A 127 -4.42 18.93 3.44
CA VAL A 127 -3.36 19.31 2.50
C VAL A 127 -3.44 20.81 2.22
N GLU A 128 -2.30 21.50 2.32
CA GLU A 128 -2.15 22.92 2.01
C GLU A 128 -1.09 23.13 0.91
N GLY A 129 -1.41 23.93 -0.11
CA GLY A 129 -0.50 24.16 -1.23
C GLY A 129 -0.33 22.93 -2.14
N GLY A 130 -1.33 22.06 -2.23
CA GLY A 130 -1.33 20.86 -3.06
C GLY A 130 -2.73 20.23 -3.12
N ARG A 131 -2.83 19.01 -3.66
CA ARG A 131 -4.08 18.28 -3.84
C ARG A 131 -3.96 16.81 -3.43
N LEU A 132 -4.89 16.34 -2.61
CA LEU A 132 -5.07 14.94 -2.28
C LEU A 132 -5.69 14.20 -3.48
N LEU A 133 -4.94 13.29 -4.09
CA LEU A 133 -5.37 12.52 -5.25
C LEU A 133 -6.02 11.19 -4.87
N GLN A 134 -5.48 10.53 -3.83
CA GLN A 134 -5.93 9.20 -3.46
C GLN A 134 -5.71 8.92 -1.97
N VAL A 135 -6.60 8.12 -1.39
CA VAL A 135 -6.52 7.62 -0.02
C VAL A 135 -6.62 6.10 -0.02
N VAL A 136 -5.64 5.42 0.58
CA VAL A 136 -5.60 3.98 0.73
C VAL A 136 -5.52 3.61 2.22
N PRO A 137 -6.61 3.08 2.80
CA PRO A 137 -6.59 2.62 4.19
C PRO A 137 -5.77 1.34 4.33
N CYS A 138 -4.82 1.37 5.26
CA CYS A 138 -3.96 0.25 5.65
C CYS A 138 -4.34 -0.23 7.06
N PHE A 139 -5.61 -0.60 7.23
CA PHE A 139 -6.18 -0.99 8.52
C PHE A 139 -6.00 -2.48 8.75
N SER A 140 -5.30 -2.81 9.83
CA SER A 140 -5.03 -4.20 10.20
C SER A 140 -6.30 -4.90 10.65
N SER A 141 -6.44 -6.17 10.26
CA SER A 141 -7.60 -6.98 10.64
C SER A 141 -7.58 -7.29 12.14
N ASP A 142 -8.74 -7.18 12.77
CA ASP A 142 -8.98 -7.50 14.18
C ASP A 142 -10.09 -8.56 14.28
N PRO A 143 -10.15 -9.43 15.32
CA PRO A 143 -11.32 -10.23 15.62
C PRO A 143 -12.61 -9.41 15.50
N PHE A 144 -13.64 -10.05 14.94
CA PHE A 144 -14.86 -9.41 14.47
C PHE A 144 -15.57 -8.57 15.56
N ASP A 145 -15.44 -7.24 15.46
CA ASP A 145 -16.20 -6.25 16.23
C ASP A 145 -17.06 -5.44 15.23
N GLU A 146 -18.35 -5.76 15.15
CA GLU A 146 -19.27 -5.09 14.21
C GLU A 146 -19.48 -3.61 14.52
N VAL A 147 -19.24 -3.20 15.77
CA VAL A 147 -19.47 -1.84 16.25
C VAL A 147 -18.25 -0.96 15.97
N ARG A 148 -17.03 -1.51 16.08
CA ARG A 148 -15.76 -0.79 15.85
C ARG A 148 -15.19 -1.02 14.44
N ARG A 149 -15.99 -0.78 13.42
CA ARG A 149 -15.49 -0.86 12.03
C ARG A 149 -14.52 0.28 11.74
N LYS A 150 -13.29 -0.08 11.36
CA LYS A 150 -12.28 0.83 10.83
C LYS A 150 -12.68 1.26 9.42
N ARG A 151 -12.67 2.57 9.15
CA ARG A 151 -13.07 3.13 7.84
C ARG A 151 -12.57 4.55 7.65
N VAL A 152 -12.32 4.89 6.38
CA VAL A 152 -12.30 6.30 5.94
C VAL A 152 -13.74 6.78 5.96
N LEU A 153 -13.98 7.93 6.60
CA LEU A 153 -15.31 8.50 6.80
C LEU A 153 -15.69 9.38 5.62
N GLU A 154 -14.77 10.27 5.22
CA GLU A 154 -14.92 11.20 4.12
C GLU A 154 -13.55 11.64 3.65
N TRP A 155 -13.44 11.99 2.36
CA TRP A 155 -12.28 12.69 1.83
C TRP A 155 -12.65 13.44 0.54
N ASP A 156 -11.88 14.47 0.24
CA ASP A 156 -11.92 15.25 -0.98
C ASP A 156 -10.48 15.67 -1.38
N GLU A 157 -10.35 16.57 -2.34
CA GLU A 157 -9.05 17.07 -2.83
C GLU A 157 -8.18 17.78 -1.78
N ARG A 158 -8.70 18.09 -0.58
CA ARG A 158 -8.00 18.86 0.46
C ARG A 158 -7.94 18.16 1.81
N ARG A 159 -8.87 17.26 2.11
CA ARG A 159 -8.99 16.67 3.45
C ARG A 159 -9.40 15.20 3.41
N CYS A 160 -9.05 14.49 4.48
CA CYS A 160 -9.50 13.13 4.73
C CYS A 160 -9.75 12.94 6.23
N ALA A 161 -10.84 12.27 6.61
CA ALA A 161 -11.13 11.88 7.98
C ALA A 161 -11.35 10.37 8.07
N TRP A 162 -10.93 9.76 9.17
CA TRP A 162 -11.07 8.33 9.38
C TRP A 162 -11.29 7.99 10.86
N GLN A 163 -11.76 6.76 11.08
CA GLN A 163 -11.81 6.14 12.38
C GLN A 163 -11.14 4.76 12.31
N SER A 164 -10.37 4.41 13.33
CA SER A 164 -9.76 3.09 13.45
C SER A 164 -9.55 2.72 14.91
N HIS A 165 -9.02 1.53 15.17
CA HIS A 165 -8.60 1.14 16.51
C HIS A 165 -7.39 0.23 16.45
N THR A 166 -6.50 0.33 17.43
CA THR A 166 -5.34 -0.56 17.53
C THR A 166 -5.37 -1.30 18.86
N SER A 167 -5.14 -2.61 18.82
CA SER A 167 -5.00 -3.44 20.02
C SER A 167 -3.92 -4.49 19.81
N ARG A 168 -3.01 -4.61 20.78
CA ARG A 168 -1.98 -5.67 20.78
C ARG A 168 -2.58 -7.00 21.21
N GLY A 169 -3.47 -6.99 22.20
CA GLY A 169 -4.12 -8.19 22.71
C GLY A 169 -4.88 -8.97 21.63
N SER A 170 -5.54 -8.27 20.72
CA SER A 170 -6.28 -8.89 19.63
C SER A 170 -5.39 -9.53 18.55
N VAL A 171 -4.14 -9.05 18.39
CA VAL A 171 -3.14 -9.63 17.48
C VAL A 171 -2.55 -10.93 18.02
N PHE A 172 -2.34 -11.03 19.34
CA PHE A 172 -1.65 -12.16 19.96
C PHE A 172 -2.55 -13.22 20.60
N THR A 173 -3.88 -13.06 20.53
CA THR A 173 -4.83 -14.07 21.06
C THR A 173 -5.18 -15.10 19.99
N THR A 174 -5.36 -16.34 20.44
CA THR A 174 -5.45 -17.60 19.65
C THR A 174 -6.58 -17.69 18.61
N ARG A 175 -7.33 -16.62 18.37
CA ARG A 175 -8.38 -16.56 17.35
C ARG A 175 -7.93 -15.93 16.03
N ASN A 176 -6.73 -15.36 15.97
CA ASN A 176 -6.11 -14.96 14.72
C ASN A 176 -5.05 -16.00 14.33
N GLY A 177 -5.39 -16.92 13.42
CA GLY A 177 -4.49 -17.99 12.96
C GLY A 177 -3.37 -17.54 12.02
N SER A 178 -3.19 -16.23 11.83
CA SER A 178 -2.16 -15.65 10.97
C SER A 178 -1.03 -15.08 11.81
N THR A 179 0.23 -15.37 11.42
CA THR A 179 1.45 -14.76 11.98
C THR A 179 1.81 -13.43 11.31
N ALA A 180 1.05 -13.00 10.30
CA ALA A 180 1.25 -11.76 9.55
C ALA A 180 0.62 -10.46 10.12
N PRO A 181 -0.30 -10.44 11.12
CA PRO A 181 -1.02 -9.22 11.46
C PRO A 181 -0.14 -8.22 12.20
N ARG A 182 -0.12 -6.98 11.70
CA ARG A 182 0.40 -5.83 12.42
C ARG A 182 -0.66 -5.36 13.43
N ALA A 183 -0.24 -4.90 14.60
CA ALA A 183 -1.14 -4.25 15.55
C ALA A 183 -1.30 -2.74 15.30
N ASN A 184 -0.64 -2.25 14.26
CA ASN A 184 -0.62 -0.87 13.84
C ASN A 184 -1.60 -0.69 12.67
N ASP A 185 -2.18 0.49 12.61
CA ASP A 185 -2.94 0.94 11.44
C ASP A 185 -2.16 2.04 10.73
N ALA A 186 -2.39 2.17 9.43
CA ALA A 186 -1.85 3.28 8.66
C ALA A 186 -2.86 3.82 7.64
N LEU A 187 -2.58 5.02 7.16
CA LEU A 187 -3.21 5.64 5.99
C LEU A 187 -2.10 5.97 4.99
N CYS A 188 -2.19 5.41 3.79
CA CYS A 188 -1.38 5.86 2.67
C CYS A 188 -2.20 6.88 1.87
N VAL A 189 -1.56 7.96 1.42
CA VAL A 189 -2.17 8.98 0.58
C VAL A 189 -1.25 9.35 -0.57
N GLU A 190 -1.84 9.73 -1.69
CA GLU A 190 -1.13 10.32 -2.82
C GLU A 190 -1.47 11.81 -2.89
N VAL A 191 -0.45 12.66 -2.85
CA VAL A 191 -0.58 14.12 -2.81
C VAL A 191 0.19 14.71 -3.98
N GLU A 192 -0.49 15.44 -4.84
CA GLU A 192 0.12 16.29 -5.87
C GLU A 192 0.56 17.61 -5.25
N GLY A 193 1.83 17.97 -5.41
CA GLY A 193 2.37 19.18 -4.80
C GLY A 193 3.86 19.36 -5.04
N THR A 194 4.45 20.35 -4.37
CA THR A 194 5.90 20.62 -4.34
C THR A 194 6.47 20.27 -2.97
N GLU A 195 7.77 20.51 -2.75
CA GLU A 195 8.39 20.29 -1.43
C GLU A 195 7.85 21.23 -0.34
N GLU A 196 7.24 22.34 -0.73
CA GLU A 196 6.58 23.31 0.15
C GLU A 196 5.15 22.91 0.52
N THR A 197 4.52 22.00 -0.23
CA THR A 197 3.17 21.49 0.09
C THR A 197 3.18 20.89 1.48
N ARG A 198 2.20 21.27 2.30
CA ARG A 198 2.10 20.83 3.69
C ARG A 198 0.96 19.84 3.89
N VAL A 199 1.19 18.89 4.78
CA VAL A 199 0.20 17.96 5.29
C VAL A 199 0.08 18.14 6.79
N GLU A 200 -1.13 18.50 7.22
CA GLU A 200 -1.49 18.60 8.63
C GLU A 200 -2.24 17.35 9.07
N LEU A 201 -1.92 16.86 10.27
CA LEU A 201 -2.53 15.71 10.89
C LEU A 201 -3.06 16.08 12.27
N GLU A 202 -4.27 15.65 12.55
CA GLU A 202 -4.88 15.69 13.88
C GLU A 202 -5.33 14.27 14.25
N PHE A 203 -5.02 13.86 15.48
CA PHE A 203 -5.45 12.59 16.04
C PHE A 203 -6.09 12.82 17.39
N ASP A 204 -7.30 12.31 17.57
CA ASP A 204 -7.92 12.09 18.87
C ASP A 204 -7.87 10.60 19.19
N CYS A 205 -7.45 10.26 20.41
CA CYS A 205 -7.34 8.88 20.86
C CYS A 205 -8.01 8.69 22.22
N ARG A 206 -8.90 7.70 22.29
CA ARG A 206 -9.52 7.24 23.53
C ARG A 206 -9.09 5.82 23.82
N THR A 207 -8.63 5.56 25.04
CA THR A 207 -8.36 4.19 25.46
C THR A 207 -9.59 3.54 26.07
N SER A 208 -9.80 2.27 25.74
CA SER A 208 -10.87 1.45 26.32
C SER A 208 -10.35 0.12 26.84
N LYS A 209 -11.08 -0.44 27.82
CA LYS A 209 -10.79 -1.77 28.38
C LYS A 209 -11.08 -2.83 27.33
N SER A 210 -10.13 -3.72 27.11
CA SER A 210 -10.45 -5.03 26.54
C SER A 210 -11.02 -5.93 27.62
N LEU A 211 -11.86 -6.88 27.21
CA LEU A 211 -12.36 -7.96 28.07
C LEU A 211 -11.23 -8.85 28.63
N LEU A 212 -10.04 -8.81 28.03
CA LEU A 212 -8.86 -9.57 28.45
C LEU A 212 -7.87 -8.75 29.29
N ALA A 213 -8.21 -7.49 29.63
CA ALA A 213 -7.33 -6.59 30.35
C ALA A 213 -7.03 -7.04 31.79
N THR A 214 -5.75 -7.01 32.16
CA THR A 214 -5.25 -7.29 33.53
C THR A 214 -5.28 -6.02 34.41
N ALA A 215 -5.05 -6.17 35.71
CA ALA A 215 -5.04 -5.02 36.64
C ALA A 215 -4.02 -3.92 36.23
N THR A 216 -2.86 -4.32 35.70
CA THR A 216 -1.84 -3.40 35.17
C THR A 216 -2.39 -2.56 34.00
N ASP A 217 -3.30 -3.14 33.22
CA ASP A 217 -3.89 -2.50 32.05
C ASP A 217 -4.92 -1.42 32.39
N TRP A 218 -5.46 -1.43 33.61
CA TRP A 218 -6.52 -0.52 34.03
C TRP A 218 -6.03 0.91 34.25
N SER A 219 -4.75 1.11 34.54
CA SER A 219 -4.13 2.45 34.73
C SER A 219 -4.21 3.36 33.49
N LEU A 220 -4.44 2.77 32.33
CA LEU A 220 -4.57 3.46 31.05
C LEU A 220 -5.99 3.44 30.50
N THR A 221 -6.98 2.91 31.22
CA THR A 221 -8.36 2.83 30.71
C THR A 221 -9.08 4.17 30.78
N GLY A 222 -9.83 4.52 29.74
CA GLY A 222 -10.72 5.68 29.76
C GLY A 222 -9.97 7.01 29.71
N LYS A 223 -8.71 6.99 29.27
CA LYS A 223 -7.91 8.20 29.04
C LYS A 223 -8.20 8.74 27.66
N LEU A 224 -8.11 10.06 27.54
CA LEU A 224 -8.15 10.79 26.30
C LEU A 224 -6.75 11.35 26.04
N GLY A 225 -6.34 11.29 24.79
CA GLY A 225 -5.13 11.91 24.29
C GLY A 225 -5.39 12.51 22.92
N GLY A 226 -4.55 13.47 22.56
CA GLY A 226 -4.63 14.18 21.29
C GLY A 226 -3.24 14.38 20.71
N SER A 227 -3.18 14.66 19.42
CA SER A 227 -1.94 15.05 18.78
C SER A 227 -2.23 15.87 17.52
N ARG A 228 -1.43 16.91 17.30
CA ARG A 228 -1.42 17.65 16.04
C ARG A 228 0.02 17.80 15.55
N ALA A 229 0.22 17.56 14.26
CA ALA A 229 1.52 17.76 13.62
C ALA A 229 1.31 18.28 12.19
N SER A 230 2.30 19.00 11.66
CA SER A 230 2.25 19.59 10.31
C SER A 230 3.64 19.45 9.70
N PHE A 231 3.71 18.91 8.49
CA PHE A 231 4.97 18.62 7.79
C PHE A 231 4.88 19.13 6.36
N SER A 232 5.99 19.63 5.80
CA SER A 232 6.10 19.75 4.34
C SER A 232 6.53 18.43 3.71
N ILE A 233 6.21 18.25 2.41
CA ILE A 233 6.72 17.11 1.64
C ILE A 233 8.25 17.12 1.64
N GLY A 234 8.89 18.29 1.52
CA GLY A 234 10.34 18.47 1.59
C GLY A 234 10.94 17.91 2.89
N GLU A 235 10.31 18.17 4.04
CA GLU A 235 10.74 17.63 5.34
C GLU A 235 10.64 16.09 5.35
N LEU A 236 9.54 15.52 4.84
CA LEU A 236 9.36 14.07 4.78
C LEU A 236 10.25 13.39 3.75
N LEU A 237 10.70 14.09 2.71
CA LEU A 237 11.69 13.57 1.76
C LEU A 237 13.06 13.33 2.43
N GLN A 238 13.43 14.13 3.43
CA GLN A 238 14.68 13.96 4.17
C GLN A 238 14.61 12.73 5.10
N GLY A 239 13.45 12.45 5.68
CA GLY A 239 13.29 11.27 6.52
C GLY A 239 11.93 11.15 7.20
N ARG A 240 11.74 10.01 7.87
CA ARG A 240 10.57 9.76 8.70
C ARG A 240 10.58 10.65 9.94
N GLN A 241 9.39 11.03 10.40
CA GLN A 241 9.17 11.79 11.62
C GLN A 241 8.23 11.02 12.55
N GLY A 242 8.64 10.83 13.81
CA GLY A 242 7.86 10.13 14.82
C GLY A 242 7.62 11.01 16.02
N TRP A 243 6.39 11.02 16.53
CA TRP A 243 6.00 11.82 17.69
C TRP A 243 4.98 11.09 18.56
N ARG A 244 4.88 11.53 19.81
CA ARG A 244 4.03 10.91 20.82
C ARG A 244 2.66 11.59 20.85
N VAL A 245 1.63 10.83 21.18
CA VAL A 245 0.30 11.36 21.50
C VAL A 245 0.28 11.88 22.94
N ASP A 246 -0.21 13.10 23.13
CA ASP A 246 -0.26 13.73 24.44
C ASP A 246 -1.18 12.95 25.38
N GLY A 247 -0.74 12.77 26.63
CA GLY A 247 -1.50 12.04 27.65
C GLY A 247 -1.52 10.52 27.49
N LEU A 248 -0.99 9.95 26.40
CA LEU A 248 -1.01 8.51 26.13
C LEU A 248 0.40 7.95 25.83
N PRO A 249 0.66 6.66 26.12
CA PRO A 249 1.95 6.04 25.83
C PRO A 249 2.00 5.48 24.40
N THR A 250 1.49 6.21 23.40
CA THR A 250 1.46 5.76 22.01
C THR A 250 1.99 6.83 21.06
N TRP A 251 2.43 6.40 19.88
CA TRP A 251 3.20 7.16 18.91
C TRP A 251 2.60 7.03 17.52
N ILE A 252 2.84 8.09 16.73
CA ILE A 252 2.49 8.21 15.32
C ILE A 252 3.81 8.40 14.55
N VAL A 253 3.86 7.88 13.33
CA VAL A 253 5.00 7.98 12.43
C VAL A 253 4.50 8.45 11.06
N ALA A 254 5.01 9.59 10.61
CA ALA A 254 5.00 9.98 9.20
C ALA A 254 6.24 9.37 8.56
N HIS A 255 6.07 8.46 7.61
CA HIS A 255 7.17 7.82 6.90
C HIS A 255 7.76 8.78 5.85
N ARG A 256 8.93 8.41 5.30
CA ARG A 256 9.57 9.17 4.23
C ARG A 256 8.61 9.32 3.04
N ALA A 257 8.50 10.52 2.49
CA ALA A 257 7.73 10.75 1.28
C ALA A 257 8.40 10.06 0.08
N LEU A 258 7.59 9.47 -0.80
CA LEU A 258 8.08 8.78 -1.99
C LEU A 258 7.70 9.59 -3.24
N PRO A 259 8.68 10.08 -4.02
CA PRO A 259 8.41 10.68 -5.31
C PRO A 259 8.11 9.59 -6.35
N ALA A 260 7.45 9.96 -7.46
CA ALA A 260 6.93 9.05 -8.47
C ALA A 260 7.99 8.10 -9.04
N GLU A 261 9.20 8.58 -9.23
CA GLU A 261 10.31 7.82 -9.81
C GLU A 261 10.69 6.60 -8.96
N LEU A 262 10.39 6.61 -7.65
CA LEU A 262 10.69 5.48 -6.77
C LEU A 262 9.58 4.43 -6.74
N TYR A 263 8.32 4.80 -7.00
CA TYR A 263 7.18 3.90 -6.83
C TYR A 263 6.47 3.54 -8.13
N ALA A 264 6.78 4.24 -9.22
CA ALA A 264 6.25 4.02 -10.55
C ALA A 264 7.40 3.77 -11.53
N LEU A 265 7.28 2.72 -12.35
CA LEU A 265 8.27 2.34 -13.33
C LEU A 265 7.58 1.87 -14.61
N GLN A 266 8.09 2.31 -15.75
CA GLN A 266 7.64 1.87 -17.07
C GLN A 266 8.85 1.53 -17.93
N GLY A 267 8.75 0.47 -18.72
CA GLY A 267 9.87 0.01 -19.53
C GLY A 267 9.45 -1.00 -20.58
N HIS A 268 10.45 -1.50 -21.30
CA HIS A 268 10.25 -2.52 -22.30
C HIS A 268 11.45 -3.45 -22.43
N PHE A 269 11.20 -4.67 -22.89
CA PHE A 269 12.22 -5.66 -23.21
C PHE A 269 11.91 -6.26 -24.58
N ILE A 270 12.94 -6.52 -25.38
CA ILE A 270 12.79 -7.15 -26.70
C ILE A 270 13.54 -8.48 -26.68
N ASP A 271 12.80 -9.59 -26.82
CA ASP A 271 13.39 -10.91 -27.08
C ASP A 271 13.40 -11.19 -28.59
N ARG A 272 14.56 -11.58 -29.11
CA ARG A 272 14.74 -11.97 -30.53
C ARG A 272 14.62 -13.49 -30.74
N SER A 273 14.36 -14.24 -29.68
CA SER A 273 14.15 -15.68 -29.74
C SER A 273 12.82 -16.01 -30.41
N GLU A 274 12.85 -16.96 -31.33
CA GLU A 274 11.64 -17.50 -31.99
C GLU A 274 11.11 -18.76 -31.28
N MET A 275 11.88 -19.33 -30.33
CA MET A 275 11.52 -20.55 -29.61
C MET A 275 10.32 -20.30 -28.68
N PRO A 276 9.34 -21.22 -28.59
CA PRO A 276 8.24 -21.10 -27.63
C PRO A 276 8.74 -20.79 -26.22
N ALA A 277 8.07 -19.87 -25.54
CA ALA A 277 8.44 -19.41 -24.20
C ALA A 277 7.24 -18.71 -23.55
N TYR A 278 7.30 -18.54 -22.23
CA TYR A 278 6.39 -17.63 -21.54
C TYR A 278 7.16 -16.59 -20.74
N TYR A 279 6.53 -15.42 -20.63
CA TYR A 279 7.09 -14.29 -19.91
C TYR A 279 6.09 -13.82 -18.85
N TYR A 280 6.58 -13.41 -17.69
CA TYR A 280 5.77 -12.72 -16.69
C TYR A 280 6.61 -11.68 -15.96
N LEU A 281 5.94 -10.73 -15.32
CA LEU A 281 6.60 -9.77 -14.46
C LEU A 281 6.66 -10.28 -13.03
N ARG A 282 7.81 -10.12 -12.40
CA ARG A 282 7.99 -10.23 -10.95
C ARG A 282 8.41 -8.87 -10.40
N VAL A 283 7.66 -8.34 -9.46
CA VAL A 283 7.92 -7.04 -8.83
C VAL A 283 8.27 -7.26 -7.37
N THR A 284 9.28 -6.54 -6.89
CA THR A 284 9.65 -6.47 -5.47
C THR A 284 9.62 -5.02 -5.01
N GLN A 285 9.02 -4.75 -3.86
CA GLN A 285 9.10 -3.47 -3.16
C GLN A 285 10.11 -3.52 -2.01
N GLU A 286 10.60 -2.37 -1.55
CA GLU A 286 11.60 -2.30 -0.46
C GLU A 286 11.06 -2.80 0.89
N ASN A 287 9.76 -2.68 1.15
CA ASN A 287 9.12 -3.31 2.31
C ASN A 287 8.94 -4.85 2.19
N GLY A 288 9.44 -5.46 1.11
CA GLY A 288 9.39 -6.90 0.86
C GLY A 288 8.07 -7.42 0.31
N GLN A 289 7.10 -6.55 0.00
CA GLN A 289 5.90 -6.98 -0.73
C GLN A 289 6.24 -7.27 -2.20
N LEU A 290 5.56 -8.29 -2.75
CA LEU A 290 5.83 -8.84 -4.07
C LEU A 290 4.58 -8.79 -4.93
N ALA A 291 4.77 -8.72 -6.25
CA ALA A 291 3.72 -8.96 -7.24
C ALA A 291 4.18 -9.87 -8.37
N TRP A 292 3.23 -10.61 -8.96
CA TRP A 292 3.43 -11.39 -10.17
C TRP A 292 2.29 -11.14 -11.15
N SER A 293 2.62 -10.83 -12.40
CA SER A 293 1.62 -10.83 -13.47
C SER A 293 1.27 -12.26 -13.88
N SER A 294 0.10 -12.44 -14.48
CA SER A 294 -0.15 -13.61 -15.32
C SER A 294 0.86 -13.63 -16.48
N PRO A 295 1.29 -14.81 -16.95
CA PRO A 295 2.23 -14.86 -18.05
C PRO A 295 1.57 -14.57 -19.40
N ILE A 296 2.39 -14.16 -20.36
CA ILE A 296 2.09 -14.16 -21.79
C ILE A 296 2.84 -15.34 -22.39
N TRP A 297 2.13 -16.21 -23.11
CA TRP A 297 2.72 -17.37 -23.77
C TRP A 297 2.96 -17.07 -25.25
N PHE A 298 4.11 -17.48 -25.77
CA PHE A 298 4.43 -17.48 -27.19
C PHE A 298 4.54 -18.92 -27.66
N GLU A 299 3.68 -19.28 -28.60
CA GLU A 299 3.58 -20.62 -29.20
C GLU A 299 3.90 -20.54 -30.71
N GLU A 300 4.10 -21.71 -31.33
CA GLU A 300 4.37 -21.84 -32.78
C GLU A 300 3.26 -21.23 -33.65
#